data_AF-A0A9R0VBD1-F1
#
_entry.id   AF-A0A9R0VBD1-F1
#
_cell.length_a   1.000
_cell.length_b   1.000
_cell.length_c   1.000
_cell.angle_alpha   90.00
_cell.angle_beta   90.00
_cell.angle_gamma   90.00
#
_symmetry.space_group_name_H-M   'P 1'
#
loop_
_entity.id
_entity.type
_entity.pdbx_description
1 polymer ?
#
loop_
_entity_poly.entity_id
_entity_poly.type
_entity_poly.pdbx_seq_one_letter_code
_entity_poly.pdbx_strand_id
1 'polypeptide(L)'
;MKSLAAVLLVAILLQLAGCSPPPDPVTCTDGTSNCTVTNTYGSFTDRTICHAANVVYPSTEQELPQHNKVIYRQDDRVDVSTPGDGLGELFLFRSVPTALLVSGRAIEEQLQENGTDIARCAAEEEGATRQLPAFGFTNDGVSFTGYPIVGYQHRIQASGSCIDGPEDALLSSCAWDPRIRGSFMYNSGFSVALSKAPAFIADMLKLRDLNPDAFCAALDGRVGLVLRYVKASSAYLGKHEDSIDVDILFYRSRTDGMPHAHADVVDEIEQMALGKYGGLPHWGKNRNFAFDGAIARYPKADKFLKVKSRYDPDGLFSSEWTDQVLGINGTPNIIKNHCAIEGLCVCFNDSHCAPEQGYFCRPGKVYKKAKVCSSEQDY
;
A
#
# COMPACT_ATOMS: atom_id res chain seq x y z
N MET A 1 -2.96 12.18 59.01
CA MET A 1 -3.61 10.89 58.67
C MET A 1 -4.30 10.89 57.30
N LYS A 2 -4.94 11.97 56.83
CA LYS A 2 -5.61 11.99 55.52
C LYS A 2 -4.66 11.96 54.30
N SER A 3 -3.48 12.58 54.36
CA SER A 3 -2.50 12.55 53.24
C SER A 3 -1.79 11.22 53.07
N LEU A 4 -1.55 10.47 54.16
CA LEU A 4 -0.84 9.19 54.07
C LEU A 4 -1.70 8.11 53.41
N ALA A 5 -3.02 8.14 53.67
CA ALA A 5 -3.98 7.25 53.03
C ALA A 5 -4.14 7.54 51.53
N ALA A 6 -4.10 8.81 51.12
CA ALA A 6 -4.16 9.18 49.70
C ALA A 6 -2.90 8.76 48.92
N VAL A 7 -1.71 8.90 49.51
CA VAL A 7 -0.45 8.45 48.90
C VAL A 7 -0.39 6.93 48.78
N LEU A 8 -0.86 6.20 49.80
CA LEU A 8 -0.97 4.74 49.72
C LEU A 8 -1.95 4.28 48.64
N LEU A 9 -3.10 4.96 48.50
CA LEU A 9 -4.10 4.63 47.48
C LEU A 9 -3.58 4.85 46.06
N VAL A 10 -2.85 5.94 45.83
CA VAL A 10 -2.22 6.24 44.53
C VAL A 10 -1.12 5.23 44.20
N ALA A 11 -0.30 4.85 45.18
CA ALA A 11 0.73 3.82 44.99
C ALA A 11 0.13 2.43 44.67
N ILE A 12 -0.99 2.07 45.29
CA ILE A 12 -1.72 0.81 45.01
C ILE A 12 -2.38 0.85 43.63
N LEU A 13 -2.96 1.99 43.22
CA LEU A 13 -3.54 2.16 41.88
C LEU A 13 -2.47 2.11 40.77
N LEU A 14 -1.26 2.63 41.03
CA LEU A 14 -0.11 2.53 40.12
C LEU A 14 0.44 1.10 40.01
N GLN A 15 0.36 0.29 41.06
CA GLN A 15 0.73 -1.14 41.00
C GLN A 15 -0.31 -2.02 40.28
N LEU A 16 -1.57 -1.57 40.19
CA LEU A 16 -2.64 -2.27 39.49
C LEU A 16 -2.81 -1.84 38.02
N ALA A 17 -2.17 -0.74 37.61
CA ALA A 17 -2.07 -0.32 36.22
C ALA A 17 -0.85 -0.98 35.53
N GLY A 18 -0.81 -2.31 35.54
CA GLY A 18 0.12 -3.06 34.71
C GLY A 18 -0.46 -3.22 33.31
N CYS A 19 -0.02 -2.40 32.35
CA CYS A 19 -0.18 -2.77 30.94
C CYS A 19 0.78 -3.93 30.68
N SER A 20 0.30 -5.17 30.79
CA SER A 20 1.03 -6.31 30.25
C SER A 20 0.99 -6.16 28.72
N PRO A 21 2.14 -6.03 28.03
CA PRO A 21 2.14 -6.10 26.59
C PRO A 21 1.47 -7.40 26.16
N PRO A 22 0.73 -7.42 25.04
CA PRO A 22 0.20 -8.66 24.51
C PRO A 22 1.33 -9.69 24.38
N PRO A 23 1.04 -10.98 24.60
CA PRO A 23 2.05 -12.03 24.48
C PRO A 23 2.68 -12.00 23.09
N ASP A 24 3.94 -12.43 23.02
CA ASP A 24 4.70 -12.43 21.77
C ASP A 24 3.88 -13.16 20.69
N PRO A 25 3.54 -12.48 19.59
CA PRO A 25 2.77 -13.09 18.52
C PRO A 25 3.51 -14.27 17.89
N VAL A 26 4.82 -14.42 18.07
CA VAL A 26 5.58 -15.61 17.65
C VAL A 26 6.05 -16.38 18.87
N THR A 27 5.67 -17.65 18.96
CA THR A 27 6.18 -18.56 19.99
C THR A 27 6.86 -19.75 19.32
N CYS A 28 8.16 -19.93 19.56
CA CYS A 28 8.93 -21.05 19.02
C CYS A 28 9.27 -22.06 20.13
N THR A 29 9.18 -23.35 19.82
CA THR A 29 9.48 -24.40 20.81
C THR A 29 10.96 -24.77 20.83
N ASP A 30 11.73 -24.44 19.79
CA ASP A 30 13.15 -24.78 19.68
C ASP A 30 13.95 -23.62 19.06
N GLY A 31 14.36 -22.67 19.92
CA GLY A 31 15.08 -21.47 19.51
C GLY A 31 14.25 -20.63 18.53
N THR A 32 14.66 -20.62 17.27
CA THR A 32 13.96 -19.93 16.16
C THR A 32 13.16 -20.88 15.27
N SER A 33 13.03 -22.16 15.66
CA SER A 33 12.38 -23.21 14.87
C SER A 33 11.11 -23.74 15.53
N ASN A 34 10.25 -24.35 14.70
CA ASN A 34 8.94 -24.89 15.10
C ASN A 34 8.09 -23.83 15.82
N CYS A 35 7.78 -22.76 15.09
CA CYS A 35 7.11 -21.58 15.63
C CYS A 35 5.61 -21.59 15.33
N THR A 36 4.84 -21.04 16.25
CA THR A 36 3.43 -20.70 16.07
C THR A 36 3.31 -19.20 16.02
N VAL A 37 2.61 -18.69 15.00
CA VAL A 37 2.27 -17.28 14.88
C VAL A 37 0.84 -17.09 15.38
N THR A 38 0.60 -15.96 16.03
CA THR A 38 -0.71 -15.48 16.46
C THR A 38 -0.80 -14.00 16.12
N ASN A 39 -1.98 -13.50 15.76
CA ASN A 39 -2.17 -12.06 15.63
C ASN A 39 -2.33 -11.41 17.02
N THR A 40 -2.47 -10.09 17.08
CA THR A 40 -2.72 -9.35 18.33
C THR A 40 -3.98 -9.80 19.10
N TYR A 41 -4.86 -10.58 18.47
CA TYR A 41 -6.07 -11.17 19.08
C TYR A 41 -5.87 -12.64 19.51
N GLY A 42 -4.66 -13.19 19.38
CA GLY A 42 -4.30 -14.56 19.79
C GLY A 42 -4.76 -15.68 18.85
N SER A 43 -5.38 -15.38 17.70
CA SER A 43 -5.84 -16.42 16.76
C SER A 43 -6.14 -15.88 15.36
N PHE A 44 -5.81 -16.65 14.32
CA PHE A 44 -6.23 -16.35 12.94
C PHE A 44 -7.72 -16.62 12.73
N THR A 45 -8.29 -16.00 11.70
CA THR A 45 -9.74 -16.01 11.43
C THR A 45 -10.28 -17.41 11.08
N ASP A 46 -9.44 -18.27 10.51
CA ASP A 46 -9.74 -19.68 10.25
C ASP A 46 -9.51 -20.59 11.47
N ARG A 47 -9.09 -20.00 12.59
CA ARG A 47 -8.69 -20.67 13.84
C ARG A 47 -7.58 -21.69 13.65
N THR A 48 -6.89 -21.68 12.51
CA THR A 48 -5.73 -22.52 12.32
C THR A 48 -4.55 -21.86 13.00
N ILE A 49 -3.70 -22.70 13.60
CA ILE A 49 -2.43 -22.22 14.13
C ILE A 49 -1.52 -22.07 12.91
N CYS A 50 -1.06 -20.85 12.65
CA CYS A 50 -0.07 -20.65 11.60
C CYS A 50 1.26 -21.18 12.11
N HIS A 51 1.69 -22.29 11.53
CA HIS A 51 2.98 -22.90 11.82
C HIS A 51 4.04 -22.34 10.86
N ALA A 52 5.10 -21.79 11.44
CA ALA A 52 6.30 -21.41 10.70
C ALA A 52 7.43 -22.38 11.07
N ALA A 53 8.05 -22.98 10.05
CA ALA A 53 9.15 -23.91 10.26
C ALA A 53 10.32 -23.24 11.00
N ASN A 54 10.60 -21.98 10.64
CA ASN A 54 11.56 -21.12 11.33
C ASN A 54 11.08 -19.66 11.26
N VAL A 55 11.41 -18.86 12.28
CA VAL A 55 11.37 -17.40 12.23
C VAL A 55 12.79 -16.88 12.04
N VAL A 56 12.95 -15.85 11.21
CA VAL A 56 14.22 -15.14 11.10
C VAL A 56 13.99 -13.69 11.45
N TYR A 57 14.75 -13.23 12.44
CA TYR A 57 14.86 -11.82 12.77
C TYR A 57 16.06 -11.29 11.99
N PRO A 58 15.84 -10.40 11.00
CA PRO A 58 16.91 -9.91 10.16
C PRO A 58 17.90 -9.15 11.03
N SER A 59 19.16 -9.56 11.02
CA SER A 59 20.23 -8.79 11.67
C SER A 59 20.73 -7.68 10.75
N THR A 60 20.54 -7.89 9.45
CA THR A 60 20.82 -6.97 8.36
C THR A 60 19.70 -7.04 7.33
N GLU A 61 19.55 -6.02 6.49
CA GLU A 61 18.46 -5.97 5.51
C GLU A 61 18.69 -6.85 4.27
N GLN A 62 19.95 -7.18 3.97
CA GLN A 62 20.30 -8.11 2.90
C GLN A 62 19.65 -9.50 3.10
N GLU A 63 19.22 -9.81 4.33
CA GLU A 63 18.57 -11.07 4.69
C GLU A 63 17.07 -11.14 4.30
N LEU A 64 16.46 -10.04 3.84
CA LEU A 64 15.00 -9.93 3.69
C LEU A 64 14.38 -10.60 2.45
N PRO A 65 14.96 -10.52 1.23
CA PRO A 65 14.19 -10.88 0.02
C PRO A 65 14.33 -12.34 -0.46
N GLN A 66 15.42 -13.06 -0.12
CA GLN A 66 15.85 -14.24 -0.92
C GLN A 66 15.33 -15.62 -0.50
N HIS A 67 14.54 -15.76 0.57
CA HIS A 67 14.50 -17.06 1.27
C HIS A 67 13.17 -17.81 1.34
N ASN A 68 12.05 -17.34 0.76
CA ASN A 68 10.71 -17.89 1.06
C ASN A 68 10.45 -17.94 2.58
N LYS A 69 11.00 -16.97 3.32
CA LYS A 69 10.91 -16.86 4.77
C LYS A 69 10.00 -15.70 5.12
N VAL A 70 9.22 -15.88 6.18
CA VAL A 70 8.46 -14.78 6.78
C VAL A 70 9.37 -14.06 7.74
N ILE A 71 9.41 -12.74 7.63
CA ILE A 71 10.22 -11.88 8.49
C ILE A 71 9.30 -11.06 9.33
N TYR A 72 9.52 -11.16 10.64
CA TYR A 72 8.68 -10.50 11.63
C TYR A 72 9.40 -9.27 12.18
N ARG A 73 8.66 -8.15 12.21
CA ARG A 73 9.04 -6.93 12.89
C ARG A 73 8.01 -6.67 13.98
N GLN A 74 8.49 -6.45 15.20
CA GLN A 74 7.69 -6.02 16.32
C GLN A 74 7.98 -4.56 16.64
N ASP A 75 6.92 -3.75 16.66
CA ASP A 75 6.97 -2.38 17.17
C ASP A 75 6.19 -2.33 18.48
N ASP A 76 6.80 -1.81 19.55
CA ASP A 76 6.14 -1.62 20.84
C ASP A 76 6.37 -0.21 21.38
N ARG A 77 5.48 0.24 22.27
CA ARG A 77 5.62 1.51 22.99
C ARG A 77 6.39 1.27 24.27
N VAL A 78 7.53 1.94 24.40
CA VAL A 78 8.29 2.00 25.65
C VAL A 78 7.89 3.21 26.48
N ASP A 79 8.32 3.25 27.75
CA ASP A 79 8.15 4.42 28.59
C ASP A 79 8.84 5.64 27.94
N VAL A 80 8.21 6.81 28.00
CA VAL A 80 8.72 8.04 27.36
C VAL A 80 10.09 8.48 27.90
N SER A 81 10.48 8.03 29.10
CA SER A 81 11.80 8.26 29.68
C SER A 81 12.88 7.33 29.17
N THR A 82 12.52 6.31 28.38
CA THR A 82 13.49 5.37 27.81
C THR A 82 14.37 6.11 26.79
N PRO A 83 15.70 6.15 26.98
CA PRO A 83 16.57 6.88 26.08
C PRO A 83 16.58 6.29 24.66
N GLY A 84 16.60 7.15 23.65
CA GLY A 84 16.75 6.75 22.26
C GLY A 84 16.52 7.91 21.29
N ASP A 85 17.23 7.91 20.18
CA ASP A 85 17.08 8.88 19.09
C ASP A 85 16.87 8.19 17.73
N GLY A 86 16.14 7.08 17.78
CA GLY A 86 15.81 6.32 16.59
C GLY A 86 15.06 7.16 15.56
N LEU A 87 15.44 6.99 14.30
CA LEU A 87 14.88 7.71 13.17
C LEU A 87 14.49 6.71 12.08
N GLY A 88 13.31 6.87 11.50
CA GLY A 88 12.86 6.15 10.32
C GLY A 88 13.11 6.99 9.07
N GLU A 89 13.96 6.51 8.17
CA GLU A 89 14.17 7.15 6.88
C GLU A 89 14.17 6.11 5.77
N LEU A 90 13.00 5.78 5.23
CA LEU A 90 12.92 4.85 4.11
C LEU A 90 13.56 5.49 2.88
N PHE A 91 14.33 4.68 2.12
CA PHE A 91 15.08 5.14 0.94
C PHE A 91 14.23 5.95 -0.04
N LEU A 92 13.01 5.50 -0.32
CA LEU A 92 12.08 6.18 -1.23
C LEU A 92 11.75 7.62 -0.79
N PHE A 93 11.77 7.89 0.52
CA PHE A 93 11.32 9.15 1.10
C PHE A 93 12.47 10.05 1.57
N ARG A 94 13.70 9.80 1.08
CA ARG A 94 14.87 10.66 1.29
C ARG A 94 15.08 11.61 0.10
N SER A 95 15.78 12.72 0.35
CA SER A 95 16.32 13.51 -0.76
C SER A 95 17.49 12.74 -1.39
N VAL A 96 17.48 12.65 -2.72
CA VAL A 96 18.48 11.91 -3.52
C VAL A 96 19.02 12.86 -4.59
N PRO A 97 20.29 12.74 -5.02
CA PRO A 97 20.80 13.52 -6.13
C PRO A 97 19.87 13.47 -7.35
N THR A 98 19.43 14.64 -7.83
CA THR A 98 18.44 14.77 -8.92
C THR A 98 18.89 14.05 -10.19
N ALA A 99 20.19 14.06 -10.48
CA ALA A 99 20.76 13.36 -11.63
C ALA A 99 20.50 11.84 -11.59
N LEU A 100 20.53 11.23 -10.40
CA LEU A 100 20.23 9.80 -10.23
C LEU A 100 18.75 9.52 -10.42
N LEU A 101 17.87 10.38 -9.90
CA LEU A 101 16.42 10.27 -10.06
C LEU A 101 16.00 10.37 -11.53
N VAL A 102 16.54 11.35 -12.26
CA VAL A 102 16.25 11.54 -13.69
C VAL A 102 16.80 10.40 -14.53
N SER A 103 18.02 9.94 -14.25
CA SER A 103 18.63 8.81 -14.97
C SER A 103 17.88 7.50 -14.71
N GLY A 104 17.53 7.23 -13.45
CA GLY A 104 16.72 6.07 -13.07
C GLY A 104 15.36 6.08 -13.75
N ARG A 105 14.71 7.24 -13.82
CA ARG A 105 13.45 7.38 -14.57
C ARG A 105 13.62 7.12 -16.06
N ALA A 106 14.68 7.60 -16.69
CA ALA A 106 14.92 7.35 -18.12
C ALA A 106 15.14 5.86 -18.41
N ILE A 107 15.82 5.14 -17.52
CA ILE A 107 16.01 3.68 -17.62
C ILE A 107 14.67 2.95 -17.46
N GLU A 108 13.86 3.33 -16.47
CA GLU A 108 12.51 2.78 -16.26
C GLU A 108 11.63 2.99 -17.50
N GLU A 109 11.62 4.20 -18.08
CA GLU A 109 10.89 4.50 -19.33
C GLU A 109 11.35 3.62 -20.49
N GLN A 110 12.67 3.43 -20.66
CA GLN A 110 13.23 2.57 -21.71
C GLN A 110 12.87 1.09 -21.52
N LEU A 111 12.86 0.60 -20.28
CA LEU A 111 12.43 -0.76 -19.94
C LEU A 111 10.93 -0.96 -20.18
N GLN A 112 10.10 0.05 -19.89
CA GLN A 112 8.67 -0.02 -20.19
C GLN A 112 8.43 -0.12 -21.71
N GLU A 113 9.13 0.69 -22.51
CA GLU A 113 8.99 0.69 -23.97
C GLU A 113 9.52 -0.59 -24.64
N ASN A 114 10.72 -1.04 -24.28
CA ASN A 114 11.46 -2.05 -25.07
C ASN A 114 12.01 -3.23 -24.24
N GLY A 115 11.73 -3.27 -22.94
CA GLY A 115 12.18 -4.36 -22.07
C GLY A 115 11.48 -5.68 -22.35
N THR A 116 12.15 -6.78 -22.02
CA THR A 116 11.47 -8.08 -21.87
C THR A 116 10.90 -8.18 -20.46
N ASP A 117 9.94 -9.08 -20.24
CA ASP A 117 9.35 -9.28 -18.91
C ASP A 117 10.39 -9.69 -17.87
N ILE A 118 11.34 -10.54 -18.27
CA ILE A 118 12.49 -10.94 -17.45
C ILE A 118 13.32 -9.71 -17.06
N ALA A 119 13.60 -8.81 -18.01
CA ALA A 119 14.43 -7.64 -17.74
C ALA A 119 13.70 -6.62 -16.85
N ARG A 120 12.39 -6.42 -17.07
CA ARG A 120 11.55 -5.59 -16.22
C ARG A 120 11.50 -6.16 -14.81
N CYS A 121 11.14 -7.44 -14.66
CA CYS A 121 11.06 -8.08 -13.35
C CYS A 121 12.41 -8.04 -12.61
N ALA A 122 13.53 -8.32 -13.28
CA ALA A 122 14.85 -8.22 -12.66
C ALA A 122 15.17 -6.79 -12.17
N ALA A 123 14.75 -5.76 -12.90
CA ALA A 123 14.90 -4.38 -12.46
C ALA A 123 14.03 -4.06 -11.23
N GLU A 124 12.81 -4.59 -11.16
CA GLU A 124 11.93 -4.43 -10.01
C GLU A 124 12.46 -5.19 -8.77
N GLU A 125 12.99 -6.40 -8.93
CA GLU A 125 13.68 -7.14 -7.87
C GLU A 125 14.93 -6.40 -7.36
N GLU A 126 15.69 -5.78 -8.26
CA GLU A 126 16.80 -4.91 -7.89
C GLU A 126 16.30 -3.68 -7.10
N GLY A 127 15.18 -3.09 -7.51
CA GLY A 127 14.50 -2.02 -6.77
C GLY A 127 14.11 -2.43 -5.34
N ALA A 128 13.59 -3.64 -5.16
CA ALA A 128 13.20 -4.19 -3.87
C ALA A 128 14.41 -4.46 -2.95
N THR A 129 15.54 -4.86 -3.53
CA THR A 129 16.78 -5.16 -2.79
C THR A 129 17.61 -3.91 -2.45
N ARG A 130 17.36 -2.77 -3.12
CA ARG A 130 17.98 -1.46 -2.85
C ARG A 130 17.43 -0.73 -1.62
N GLN A 131 16.58 -1.37 -0.80
CA GLN A 131 16.23 -0.80 0.50
C GLN A 131 17.51 -0.64 1.38
N LEU A 132 17.44 0.21 2.42
CA LEU A 132 18.60 0.59 3.27
C LEU A 132 18.65 -0.19 4.58
N PRO A 133 19.84 -0.64 5.05
CA PRO A 133 19.96 -1.54 6.19
C PRO A 133 18.96 -1.24 7.32
N ALA A 134 18.28 -2.27 7.81
CA ALA A 134 17.16 -2.15 8.73
C ALA A 134 15.99 -1.31 8.21
N PHE A 135 15.55 -1.47 6.95
CA PHE A 135 14.39 -0.76 6.38
C PHE A 135 14.48 0.77 6.49
N GLY A 136 15.69 1.32 6.45
CA GLY A 136 15.95 2.76 6.57
C GLY A 136 15.93 3.29 8.01
N PHE A 137 15.87 2.43 9.03
CA PHE A 137 15.98 2.88 10.42
C PHE A 137 17.43 3.08 10.87
N THR A 138 17.65 4.06 11.74
CA THR A 138 18.92 4.30 12.43
C THR A 138 18.68 4.45 13.93
N ASN A 139 19.70 4.16 14.75
CA ASN A 139 19.59 4.23 16.21
C ASN A 139 19.78 5.66 16.75
N ASP A 140 20.42 6.52 15.97
CA ASP A 140 20.89 7.86 16.36
C ASP A 140 20.64 8.93 15.27
N GLY A 141 19.83 8.61 14.26
CA GLY A 141 19.62 9.48 13.10
C GLY A 141 20.70 9.37 12.01
N VAL A 142 21.79 8.63 12.24
CA VAL A 142 22.94 8.56 11.31
C VAL A 142 23.23 7.12 10.88
N SER A 143 23.27 6.18 11.82
CA SER A 143 23.71 4.81 11.56
C SER A 143 22.81 3.78 12.23
N PHE A 144 22.64 2.64 11.56
CA PHE A 144 22.04 1.46 12.17
C PHE A 144 23.12 0.71 12.95
N THR A 145 22.91 0.54 14.25
CA THR A 145 23.83 -0.19 15.16
C THR A 145 23.22 -1.47 15.73
N GLY A 146 21.91 -1.67 15.56
CA GLY A 146 21.21 -2.90 15.95
C GLY A 146 19.80 -2.66 16.46
N TYR A 147 19.06 -3.75 16.72
CA TYR A 147 17.77 -3.71 17.39
C TYR A 147 17.91 -3.90 18.92
N PRO A 148 16.99 -3.38 19.75
CA PRO A 148 15.83 -2.56 19.37
C PRO A 148 16.22 -1.11 19.05
N ILE A 149 15.46 -0.50 18.15
CA ILE A 149 15.59 0.92 17.82
C ILE A 149 14.57 1.67 18.68
N VAL A 150 15.07 2.49 19.60
CA VAL A 150 14.24 3.29 20.49
C VAL A 150 14.31 4.75 20.07
N GLY A 151 13.15 5.41 19.99
CA GLY A 151 13.05 6.80 19.56
C GLY A 151 11.60 7.28 19.62
N TYR A 152 11.42 8.59 19.44
CA TYR A 152 10.09 9.16 19.47
C TYR A 152 9.27 8.73 18.26
N GLN A 153 7.97 8.48 18.47
CA GLN A 153 7.03 8.09 17.41
C GLN A 153 7.05 9.02 16.20
N HIS A 154 7.19 10.34 16.40
CA HIS A 154 7.26 11.30 15.29
C HIS A 154 8.55 11.20 14.46
N ARG A 155 9.62 10.58 14.97
CA ARG A 155 10.89 10.33 14.24
C ARG A 155 10.92 8.93 13.65
N ILE A 156 10.40 7.94 14.36
CA ILE A 156 10.37 6.55 13.89
C ILE A 156 9.27 6.33 12.83
N GLN A 157 8.08 6.92 12.99
CA GLN A 157 6.97 6.68 12.06
C GLN A 157 6.94 7.67 10.89
N ALA A 158 7.54 8.86 11.04
CA ALA A 158 7.74 9.74 9.90
C ALA A 158 8.69 9.04 8.93
N SER A 159 8.19 8.69 7.75
CA SER A 159 8.83 7.71 6.88
C SER A 159 10.02 8.27 6.08
N GLY A 160 10.39 9.55 6.22
CA GLY A 160 11.55 10.11 5.54
C GLY A 160 11.76 11.60 5.77
N SER A 161 12.97 12.04 5.43
CA SER A 161 13.50 13.40 5.63
C SER A 161 13.52 14.24 4.34
N CYS A 162 12.91 13.78 3.25
CA CYS A 162 13.06 14.46 1.97
C CYS A 162 12.63 15.93 2.00
N ILE A 163 11.55 16.27 2.71
CA ILE A 163 11.07 17.65 2.82
C ILE A 163 12.03 18.56 3.60
N ASP A 164 12.90 17.98 4.42
CA ASP A 164 13.95 18.67 5.18
C ASP A 164 15.27 18.72 4.40
N GLY A 165 15.27 18.33 3.11
CA GLY A 165 16.42 18.39 2.22
C GLY A 165 16.95 19.82 2.02
N PRO A 166 18.23 19.97 1.64
CA PRO A 166 18.81 21.29 1.44
C PRO A 166 18.17 22.02 0.25
N GLU A 167 17.94 23.33 0.41
CA GLU A 167 17.56 24.21 -0.70
C GLU A 167 18.80 24.48 -1.59
N ASP A 168 19.18 23.47 -2.36
CA ASP A 168 20.42 23.41 -3.14
C ASP A 168 20.22 23.64 -4.64
N ALA A 169 19.13 24.35 -4.99
CA ALA A 169 18.71 24.57 -6.37
C ALA A 169 18.44 23.25 -7.15
N LEU A 170 17.83 22.27 -6.48
CA LEU A 170 17.48 20.95 -7.04
C LEU A 170 18.69 20.09 -7.42
N LEU A 171 19.84 20.28 -6.77
CA LEU A 171 20.92 19.30 -6.87
C LEU A 171 20.52 17.97 -6.20
N SER A 172 19.72 18.05 -5.14
CA SER A 172 19.02 16.94 -4.52
C SER A 172 17.50 17.20 -4.49
N SER A 173 16.70 16.15 -4.53
CA SER A 173 15.24 16.28 -4.57
C SER A 173 14.52 15.01 -4.12
N CYS A 174 13.21 15.13 -3.86
CA CYS A 174 12.35 13.98 -3.67
C CYS A 174 12.11 13.27 -4.99
N ALA A 175 11.98 11.95 -4.94
CA ALA A 175 11.74 11.14 -6.14
C ALA A 175 10.54 11.61 -6.97
N TRP A 176 9.51 12.18 -6.32
CA TRP A 176 8.27 12.68 -6.93
C TRP A 176 8.19 14.20 -7.08
N ASP A 177 9.29 14.95 -6.90
CA ASP A 177 9.26 16.41 -7.07
C ASP A 177 8.83 16.78 -8.51
N PRO A 178 7.77 17.58 -8.69
CA PRO A 178 7.20 17.85 -10.01
C PRO A 178 8.12 18.67 -10.91
N ARG A 179 9.14 19.34 -10.35
CA ARG A 179 10.10 20.19 -11.08
C ARG A 179 11.15 19.38 -11.84
N ILE A 180 11.29 18.09 -11.52
CA ILE A 180 12.25 17.18 -12.15
C ILE A 180 11.53 16.06 -12.91
N ARG A 181 12.21 15.44 -13.86
CA ARG A 181 11.71 14.23 -14.53
C ARG A 181 12.07 12.98 -13.71
N GLY A 182 11.65 12.99 -12.44
CA GLY A 182 11.82 11.88 -11.50
C GLY A 182 10.73 10.82 -11.62
N SER A 183 10.57 10.04 -10.56
CA SER A 183 9.59 8.96 -10.48
C SER A 183 8.16 9.47 -10.67
N PHE A 184 7.38 8.74 -11.46
CA PHE A 184 5.98 9.05 -11.72
C PHE A 184 5.19 7.75 -11.80
N MET A 185 4.25 7.58 -10.87
CA MET A 185 3.64 6.29 -10.57
C MET A 185 2.19 6.50 -10.15
N TYR A 186 1.40 5.45 -10.29
CA TYR A 186 0.15 5.31 -9.59
C TYR A 186 0.35 4.58 -8.27
N ASN A 187 -0.53 4.85 -7.32
CA ASN A 187 -0.64 4.11 -6.07
C ASN A 187 -2.11 3.80 -5.86
N SER A 188 -2.57 2.67 -6.42
CA SER A 188 -3.94 2.22 -6.22
C SER A 188 -4.08 1.60 -4.85
N GLY A 189 -5.23 1.82 -4.21
CA GLY A 189 -5.46 1.35 -2.85
C GLY A 189 -6.89 0.88 -2.66
N PHE A 190 -7.13 -0.32 -2.18
CA PHE A 190 -8.48 -0.80 -1.89
C PHE A 190 -8.49 -1.68 -0.66
N SER A 191 -9.68 -1.92 -0.12
CA SER A 191 -9.86 -2.82 1.02
C SER A 191 -10.75 -3.98 0.67
N VAL A 192 -10.42 -5.16 1.18
CA VAL A 192 -11.23 -6.37 1.09
C VAL A 192 -11.54 -6.83 2.52
N ALA A 193 -12.80 -7.11 2.81
CA ALA A 193 -13.21 -7.62 4.11
C ALA A 193 -12.39 -8.86 4.47
N LEU A 194 -11.94 -8.96 5.73
CA LEU A 194 -11.04 -10.01 6.19
C LEU A 194 -11.63 -11.41 5.99
N SER A 195 -12.96 -11.54 6.06
CA SER A 195 -13.72 -12.75 5.77
C SER A 195 -13.56 -13.24 4.32
N LYS A 196 -13.20 -12.36 3.39
CA LYS A 196 -13.02 -12.63 1.96
C LYS A 196 -11.55 -12.61 1.52
N ALA A 197 -10.65 -12.13 2.37
CA ALA A 197 -9.24 -11.95 2.06
C ALA A 197 -8.55 -13.24 1.56
N PRO A 198 -8.74 -14.43 2.17
CA PRO A 198 -8.09 -15.65 1.67
C PRO A 198 -8.50 -16.01 0.24
N ALA A 199 -9.78 -15.86 -0.10
CA ALA A 199 -10.28 -16.15 -1.45
C ALA A 199 -9.77 -15.13 -2.47
N PHE A 200 -9.75 -13.85 -2.10
CA PHE A 200 -9.16 -12.79 -2.92
C PHE A 200 -7.67 -13.04 -3.20
N ILE A 201 -6.89 -13.34 -2.16
CA ILE A 201 -5.46 -13.64 -2.30
C ILE A 201 -5.27 -14.88 -3.18
N ALA A 202 -6.08 -15.93 -3.01
CA ALA A 202 -5.98 -17.13 -3.84
C ALA A 202 -6.22 -16.84 -5.34
N ASP A 203 -7.14 -15.94 -5.70
CA ASP A 203 -7.33 -15.57 -7.10
C ASP A 203 -6.25 -14.63 -7.63
N MET A 204 -5.71 -13.74 -6.80
CA MET A 204 -4.53 -12.94 -7.14
C MET A 204 -3.31 -13.83 -7.40
N LEU A 205 -3.12 -14.87 -6.59
CA LEU A 205 -2.06 -15.87 -6.79
C LEU A 205 -2.28 -16.66 -8.09
N LYS A 206 -3.52 -17.03 -8.43
CA LYS A 206 -3.81 -17.64 -9.74
C LYS A 206 -3.44 -16.72 -10.89
N LEU A 207 -3.68 -15.40 -10.77
CA LEU A 207 -3.33 -14.43 -11.80
C LEU A 207 -1.81 -14.36 -11.98
N ARG A 208 -1.06 -14.31 -10.87
CA ARG A 208 0.42 -14.39 -10.86
C ARG A 208 0.91 -15.68 -11.51
N ASP A 209 0.31 -16.81 -11.17
CA ASP A 209 0.78 -18.14 -11.61
C ASP A 209 0.61 -18.37 -13.13
N LEU A 210 -0.18 -17.54 -13.83
CA LEU A 210 -0.28 -17.59 -15.29
C LEU A 210 1.00 -17.09 -15.97
N ASN A 211 1.61 -16.03 -15.43
CA ASN A 211 2.88 -15.48 -15.90
C ASN A 211 3.54 -14.67 -14.77
N PRO A 212 4.43 -15.29 -13.97
CA PRO A 212 5.08 -14.63 -12.84
C PRO A 212 5.93 -13.42 -13.23
N ASP A 213 6.62 -13.47 -14.38
CA ASP A 213 7.47 -12.38 -14.86
C ASP A 213 6.62 -11.16 -15.25
N ALA A 214 5.49 -11.38 -15.93
CA ALA A 214 4.53 -10.31 -16.23
C ALA A 214 3.90 -9.71 -14.98
N PHE A 215 3.52 -10.54 -14.00
CA PHE A 215 2.97 -10.06 -12.73
C PHE A 215 3.99 -9.22 -11.97
N CYS A 216 5.25 -9.64 -11.95
CA CYS A 216 6.36 -8.91 -11.36
C CYS A 216 6.61 -7.58 -12.08
N ALA A 217 6.67 -7.61 -13.41
CA ALA A 217 6.89 -6.43 -14.26
C ALA A 217 5.74 -5.40 -14.22
N ALA A 218 4.54 -5.80 -13.80
CA ALA A 218 3.39 -4.91 -13.64
C ALA A 218 3.48 -4.02 -12.37
N LEU A 219 4.36 -4.37 -11.42
CA LEU A 219 4.45 -3.75 -10.10
C LEU A 219 5.73 -2.94 -9.96
N ASP A 220 5.68 -1.83 -9.23
CA ASP A 220 6.86 -1.08 -8.85
C ASP A 220 7.56 -1.79 -7.69
N GLY A 221 8.74 -2.37 -7.94
CA GLY A 221 9.49 -3.19 -6.99
C GLY A 221 10.04 -2.43 -5.79
N ARG A 222 10.07 -1.08 -5.81
CA ARG A 222 10.53 -0.29 -4.65
C ARG A 222 9.60 -0.42 -3.45
N VAL A 223 8.31 -0.69 -3.71
CA VAL A 223 7.26 -0.85 -2.67
C VAL A 223 6.48 -2.14 -2.87
N GLY A 224 6.19 -2.51 -4.11
CA GLY A 224 5.44 -3.68 -4.50
C GLY A 224 3.97 -3.60 -4.10
N LEU A 225 3.44 -4.74 -3.66
CA LEU A 225 2.08 -4.90 -3.17
C LEU A 225 2.10 -4.96 -1.64
N VAL A 226 1.45 -4.00 -0.98
CA VAL A 226 1.47 -3.83 0.48
C VAL A 226 0.12 -4.23 1.05
N LEU A 227 0.10 -5.23 1.95
CA LEU A 227 -1.11 -5.62 2.68
C LEU A 227 -1.02 -5.16 4.13
N ARG A 228 -2.10 -4.54 4.62
CA ARG A 228 -2.21 -4.05 6.01
C ARG A 228 -3.53 -4.49 6.61
N TYR A 229 -3.50 -5.02 7.82
CA TYR A 229 -4.74 -5.37 8.53
C TYR A 229 -5.30 -4.14 9.23
N VAL A 230 -6.58 -3.85 8.99
CA VAL A 230 -7.25 -2.65 9.50
C VAL A 230 -8.56 -3.05 10.18
N LYS A 231 -8.79 -2.52 11.38
CA LYS A 231 -10.03 -2.73 12.11
C LYS A 231 -11.21 -1.99 11.50
N ALA A 232 -12.40 -2.54 11.72
CA ALA A 232 -13.66 -1.86 11.45
C ALA A 232 -13.69 -0.47 12.11
N SER A 233 -14.28 0.50 11.41
CA SER A 233 -14.41 1.89 11.82
C SER A 233 -15.87 2.26 12.01
N SER A 234 -16.13 3.13 12.99
CA SER A 234 -17.45 3.71 13.21
C SER A 234 -17.78 4.86 12.25
N ALA A 235 -16.78 5.40 11.54
CA ALA A 235 -16.94 6.50 10.58
C ALA A 235 -17.90 6.14 9.44
N TYR A 236 -18.65 7.13 8.95
CA TYR A 236 -19.73 6.88 7.99
C TYR A 236 -19.26 6.39 6.62
N LEU A 237 -18.14 6.94 6.13
CA LEU A 237 -17.44 6.48 4.93
C LEU A 237 -16.22 5.61 5.28
N GLY A 238 -16.22 5.04 6.48
CA GLY A 238 -15.19 4.11 6.95
C GLY A 238 -15.52 2.66 6.55
N LYS A 239 -14.54 1.79 6.77
CA LYS A 239 -14.70 0.34 6.64
C LYS A 239 -15.60 -0.16 7.76
N HIS A 240 -16.65 -0.90 7.46
CA HIS A 240 -17.62 -1.37 8.48
C HIS A 240 -17.28 -2.77 9.02
N GLU A 241 -16.30 -3.44 8.42
CA GLU A 241 -15.76 -4.74 8.84
C GLU A 241 -14.24 -4.63 8.99
N ASP A 242 -13.65 -5.56 9.73
CA ASP A 242 -12.21 -5.77 9.70
C ASP A 242 -11.80 -6.15 8.27
N SER A 243 -10.73 -5.55 7.76
CA SER A 243 -10.32 -5.67 6.36
C SER A 243 -8.82 -5.80 6.22
N ILE A 244 -8.38 -6.32 5.08
CA ILE A 244 -7.06 -6.01 4.56
C ILE A 244 -7.16 -4.76 3.69
N ASP A 245 -6.26 -3.80 3.89
CA ASP A 245 -5.93 -2.75 2.94
C ASP A 245 -4.82 -3.26 2.04
N VAL A 246 -4.99 -3.09 0.74
CA VAL A 246 -4.02 -3.46 -0.29
C VAL A 246 -3.64 -2.19 -1.02
N ASP A 247 -2.35 -1.88 -1.07
CA ASP A 247 -1.79 -0.83 -1.91
C ASP A 247 -0.93 -1.45 -3.00
N ILE A 248 -1.04 -0.91 -4.21
CA ILE A 248 -0.32 -1.36 -5.39
C ILE A 248 0.32 -0.14 -6.01
N LEU A 249 1.65 -0.09 -6.01
CA LEU A 249 2.39 0.92 -6.75
C LEU A 249 2.80 0.35 -8.09
N PHE A 250 2.65 1.15 -9.14
CA PHE A 250 2.97 0.75 -10.50
C PHE A 250 3.30 1.96 -11.37
N TYR A 251 4.08 1.71 -12.41
CA TYR A 251 4.57 2.74 -13.32
C TYR A 251 3.43 3.53 -13.96
N ARG A 252 3.63 4.85 -14.11
CA ARG A 252 2.78 5.73 -14.90
C ARG A 252 3.61 6.50 -15.91
N SER A 253 3.18 6.52 -17.18
CA SER A 253 3.78 7.42 -18.18
C SER A 253 3.41 8.88 -17.93
N ARG A 254 4.33 9.80 -18.24
CA ARG A 254 4.04 11.26 -18.25
C ARG A 254 3.30 11.70 -19.51
N THR A 255 3.22 10.84 -20.52
CA THR A 255 2.47 11.08 -21.74
C THR A 255 1.07 10.50 -21.56
N ASP A 256 0.06 11.37 -21.59
CA ASP A 256 -1.34 10.97 -21.46
C ASP A 256 -1.73 9.93 -22.52
N GLY A 257 -2.43 8.88 -22.07
CA GLY A 257 -2.92 7.79 -22.90
C GLY A 257 -1.87 6.77 -23.31
N MET A 258 -0.62 6.88 -22.84
CA MET A 258 0.39 5.86 -23.11
C MET A 258 0.22 4.64 -22.19
N PRO A 259 0.03 3.44 -22.75
CA PRO A 259 -0.02 2.21 -21.98
C PRO A 259 1.33 1.92 -21.33
N HIS A 260 1.31 1.04 -20.33
CA HIS A 260 2.52 0.46 -19.74
C HIS A 260 2.43 -1.06 -19.78
N ALA A 261 3.59 -1.72 -19.66
CA ALA A 261 3.64 -3.18 -19.72
C ALA A 261 2.77 -3.79 -18.61
N HIS A 262 2.01 -4.82 -18.98
CA HIS A 262 1.17 -5.62 -18.08
C HIS A 262 0.20 -4.82 -17.20
N ALA A 263 -0.30 -3.68 -17.70
CA ALA A 263 -1.33 -2.88 -17.03
C ALA A 263 -2.60 -3.68 -16.71
N ASP A 264 -2.89 -4.71 -17.52
CA ASP A 264 -3.99 -5.63 -17.34
C ASP A 264 -3.95 -6.38 -16.01
N VAL A 265 -2.75 -6.66 -15.47
CA VAL A 265 -2.58 -7.32 -14.18
C VAL A 265 -3.16 -6.46 -13.06
N VAL A 266 -2.75 -5.19 -12.97
CA VAL A 266 -3.20 -4.28 -11.90
C VAL A 266 -4.69 -3.97 -12.08
N ASP A 267 -5.14 -3.66 -13.29
CA ASP A 267 -6.53 -3.35 -13.59
C ASP A 267 -7.45 -4.56 -13.24
N GLU A 268 -7.01 -5.79 -13.49
CA GLU A 268 -7.75 -6.98 -13.12
C GLU A 268 -7.82 -7.17 -11.61
N ILE A 269 -6.72 -6.95 -10.88
CA ILE A 269 -6.70 -7.03 -9.41
C ILE A 269 -7.67 -6.01 -8.81
N GLU A 270 -7.64 -4.76 -9.28
CA GLU A 270 -8.55 -3.71 -8.81
C GLU A 270 -10.02 -4.08 -9.08
N GLN A 271 -10.35 -4.48 -10.31
CA GLN A 271 -11.71 -4.86 -10.68
C GLN A 271 -12.18 -6.14 -9.98
N MET A 272 -11.28 -7.08 -9.71
CA MET A 272 -11.58 -8.28 -8.93
C MET A 272 -11.88 -7.92 -7.48
N ALA A 273 -11.04 -7.12 -6.84
CA ALA A 273 -11.27 -6.68 -5.46
C ALA A 273 -12.59 -5.93 -5.32
N LEU A 274 -12.81 -4.93 -6.18
CA LEU A 274 -13.98 -4.06 -6.14
C LEU A 274 -15.25 -4.80 -6.58
N GLY A 275 -15.21 -5.50 -7.71
CA GLY A 275 -16.39 -6.11 -8.33
C GLY A 275 -16.75 -7.49 -7.78
N LYS A 276 -15.76 -8.38 -7.61
CA LYS A 276 -16.01 -9.76 -7.15
C LYS A 276 -16.13 -9.84 -5.63
N TYR A 277 -15.26 -9.14 -4.91
CA TYR A 277 -15.17 -9.23 -3.45
C TYR A 277 -15.92 -8.12 -2.72
N GLY A 278 -16.48 -7.15 -3.45
CA GLY A 278 -17.20 -6.01 -2.87
C GLY A 278 -16.28 -5.10 -2.07
N GLY A 279 -15.01 -5.01 -2.48
CA GLY A 279 -14.02 -4.16 -1.84
C GLY A 279 -14.39 -2.69 -1.89
N LEU A 280 -13.77 -1.92 -1.00
CA LEU A 280 -13.96 -0.47 -0.92
C LEU A 280 -12.73 0.24 -1.49
N PRO A 281 -12.90 1.21 -2.40
CA PRO A 281 -11.78 2.00 -2.89
C PRO A 281 -11.22 2.89 -1.78
N HIS A 282 -9.90 3.10 -1.78
CA HIS A 282 -9.27 4.14 -0.98
C HIS A 282 -9.51 5.51 -1.62
N TRP A 283 -10.15 6.40 -0.88
CA TRP A 283 -10.60 7.72 -1.34
C TRP A 283 -9.49 8.62 -1.90
N GLY A 284 -8.27 8.53 -1.35
CA GLY A 284 -7.14 9.37 -1.75
C GLY A 284 -6.11 8.70 -2.68
N LYS A 285 -6.42 7.53 -3.25
CA LYS A 285 -5.44 6.72 -4.01
C LYS A 285 -5.96 6.19 -5.34
N ASN A 286 -7.27 5.91 -5.45
CA ASN A 286 -7.82 5.37 -6.68
C ASN A 286 -8.20 6.41 -7.73
N ARG A 287 -8.44 5.88 -8.92
CA ARG A 287 -8.85 6.60 -10.13
C ARG A 287 -10.39 6.51 -10.29
N ASN A 288 -10.95 7.30 -11.22
CA ASN A 288 -12.40 7.51 -11.32
C ASN A 288 -13.22 6.23 -11.44
N PHE A 289 -12.73 5.23 -12.20
CA PHE A 289 -13.47 3.99 -12.43
C PHE A 289 -13.80 3.25 -11.12
N ALA A 290 -12.92 3.37 -10.11
CA ALA A 290 -13.08 2.69 -8.83
C ALA A 290 -14.22 3.29 -7.99
N PHE A 291 -14.57 4.55 -8.23
CA PHE A 291 -15.62 5.26 -7.50
C PHE A 291 -17.01 5.07 -8.09
N ASP A 292 -17.13 4.46 -9.28
CA ASP A 292 -18.43 4.22 -9.91
C ASP A 292 -19.31 3.29 -9.03
N GLY A 293 -20.41 3.85 -8.54
CA GLY A 293 -21.30 3.19 -7.59
C GLY A 293 -20.66 2.82 -6.24
N ALA A 294 -19.46 3.31 -5.91
CA ALA A 294 -18.74 2.94 -4.69
C ALA A 294 -19.49 3.34 -3.42
N ILE A 295 -20.18 4.48 -3.44
CA ILE A 295 -20.92 5.00 -2.29
C ILE A 295 -21.98 4.01 -1.75
N ALA A 296 -22.58 3.21 -2.64
CA ALA A 296 -23.59 2.21 -2.28
C ALA A 296 -23.03 1.07 -1.40
N ARG A 297 -21.70 0.92 -1.35
CA ARG A 297 -21.01 -0.09 -0.52
C ARG A 297 -20.75 0.39 0.91
N TYR A 298 -21.09 1.63 1.24
CA TYR A 298 -20.96 2.20 2.59
C TYR A 298 -22.33 2.22 3.29
N PRO A 299 -22.58 1.35 4.29
CA PRO A 299 -23.90 1.21 4.92
C PRO A 299 -24.42 2.47 5.64
N LYS A 300 -23.57 3.47 5.86
CA LYS A 300 -23.90 4.73 6.55
C LYS A 300 -23.75 5.95 5.62
N ALA A 301 -23.71 5.75 4.31
CA ALA A 301 -23.60 6.83 3.33
C ALA A 301 -24.74 7.85 3.46
N ASP A 302 -25.97 7.39 3.72
CA ASP A 302 -27.14 8.24 3.97
C ASP A 302 -26.91 9.21 5.15
N LYS A 303 -26.30 8.72 6.24
CA LYS A 303 -25.96 9.53 7.40
C LYS A 303 -24.88 10.55 7.08
N PHE A 304 -23.89 10.17 6.26
CA PHE A 304 -22.88 11.11 5.76
C PHE A 304 -23.53 12.22 4.95
N LEU A 305 -24.37 11.88 3.97
CA LEU A 305 -25.06 12.85 3.12
C LEU A 305 -25.96 13.78 3.96
N LYS A 306 -26.66 13.25 4.96
CA LYS A 306 -27.46 14.07 5.89
C LYS A 306 -26.61 15.07 6.70
N VAL A 307 -25.43 14.66 7.16
CA VAL A 307 -24.48 15.56 7.84
C VAL A 307 -23.95 16.61 6.85
N LYS A 308 -23.53 16.18 5.66
CA LYS A 308 -23.08 17.08 4.58
C LYS A 308 -24.13 18.16 4.30
N SER A 309 -25.38 17.80 3.99
CA SER A 309 -26.44 18.77 3.70
C SER A 309 -26.78 19.70 4.86
N ARG A 310 -26.56 19.27 6.11
CA ARG A 310 -26.80 20.11 7.30
C ARG A 310 -25.71 21.15 7.50
N TYR A 311 -24.45 20.79 7.29
CA TYR A 311 -23.30 21.65 7.57
C TYR A 311 -22.80 22.41 6.34
N ASP A 312 -23.18 21.98 5.13
CA ASP A 312 -22.85 22.60 3.86
C ASP A 312 -24.12 22.71 2.97
N PRO A 313 -25.14 23.50 3.39
CA PRO A 313 -26.40 23.61 2.67
C PRO A 313 -26.25 24.28 1.31
N ASP A 314 -25.27 25.18 1.17
CA ASP A 314 -24.98 25.93 -0.06
C ASP A 314 -23.98 25.20 -0.96
N GLY A 315 -23.43 24.06 -0.52
CA GLY A 315 -22.48 23.27 -1.30
C GLY A 315 -21.11 23.91 -1.49
N LEU A 316 -20.65 24.74 -0.56
CA LEU A 316 -19.34 25.41 -0.61
C LEU A 316 -18.16 24.43 -0.71
N PHE A 317 -18.31 23.23 -0.14
CA PHE A 317 -17.30 22.17 -0.20
C PHE A 317 -17.62 21.10 -1.24
N SER A 318 -18.57 21.38 -2.13
CA SER A 318 -19.03 20.44 -3.16
C SER A 318 -18.53 20.89 -4.53
N SER A 319 -18.23 19.92 -5.38
CA SER A 319 -17.94 20.09 -6.79
C SER A 319 -18.69 19.04 -7.60
N GLU A 320 -18.74 19.23 -8.92
CA GLU A 320 -19.30 18.24 -9.84
C GLU A 320 -18.69 16.84 -9.59
N TRP A 321 -17.36 16.78 -9.41
CA TRP A 321 -16.66 15.53 -9.15
C TRP A 321 -17.03 14.90 -7.81
N THR A 322 -17.15 15.68 -6.72
CA THR A 322 -17.56 15.11 -5.42
C THR A 322 -18.99 14.59 -5.47
N ASP A 323 -19.88 15.26 -6.19
CA ASP A 323 -21.27 14.83 -6.34
C ASP A 323 -21.38 13.54 -7.14
N GLN A 324 -20.55 13.37 -8.18
CA GLN A 324 -20.41 12.13 -8.93
C GLN A 324 -19.92 10.98 -8.06
N VAL A 325 -18.83 11.17 -7.31
CA VAL A 325 -18.23 10.15 -6.43
C VAL A 325 -19.17 9.76 -5.29
N LEU A 326 -19.94 10.72 -4.76
CA LEU A 326 -20.94 10.48 -3.71
C LEU A 326 -22.29 9.97 -4.24
N GLY A 327 -22.41 9.74 -5.55
CA GLY A 327 -23.65 9.26 -6.18
C GLY A 327 -24.83 10.21 -6.04
N ILE A 328 -24.57 11.52 -5.88
CA ILE A 328 -25.57 12.57 -5.81
C ILE A 328 -26.05 12.92 -7.22
N ASN A 329 -25.11 13.14 -8.15
CA ASN A 329 -25.42 13.46 -9.53
C ASN A 329 -24.28 13.08 -10.48
N GLY A 330 -24.62 12.54 -11.65
CA GLY A 330 -23.65 12.12 -12.67
C GLY A 330 -22.94 10.79 -12.34
N THR A 331 -21.86 10.54 -13.08
CA THR A 331 -20.96 9.39 -12.89
C THR A 331 -19.52 9.89 -12.80
N PRO A 332 -18.66 9.29 -11.96
CA PRO A 332 -17.25 9.66 -11.95
C PRO A 332 -16.54 9.23 -13.24
N ASN A 333 -17.09 8.27 -14.00
CA ASN A 333 -16.47 7.77 -15.22
C ASN A 333 -16.38 8.86 -16.30
N ILE A 334 -15.20 9.04 -16.89
CA ILE A 334 -14.98 9.94 -18.02
C ILE A 334 -14.70 9.09 -19.25
N ILE A 335 -15.70 8.95 -20.12
CA ILE A 335 -15.59 8.13 -21.34
C ILE A 335 -14.99 8.97 -22.47
N LYS A 336 -13.78 8.60 -22.90
CA LYS A 336 -13.06 9.17 -24.04
C LYS A 336 -12.03 8.17 -24.56
N ASN A 337 -11.39 8.46 -25.68
CA ASN A 337 -10.24 7.67 -26.11
C ASN A 337 -9.20 7.58 -24.99
N HIS A 338 -8.58 6.41 -24.86
CA HIS A 338 -7.57 6.12 -23.83
C HIS A 338 -8.05 6.22 -22.37
N CYS A 339 -9.36 6.30 -22.11
CA CYS A 339 -9.87 6.49 -20.74
C CYS A 339 -9.51 5.34 -19.80
N ALA A 340 -9.36 4.11 -20.28
CA ALA A 340 -9.04 2.97 -19.43
C ALA A 340 -7.55 2.95 -19.04
N ILE A 341 -6.65 3.35 -19.95
CA ILE A 341 -5.23 3.57 -19.65
C ILE A 341 -5.04 4.58 -18.51
N GLU A 342 -5.86 5.63 -18.51
CA GLU A 342 -5.85 6.67 -17.47
C GLU A 342 -6.63 6.29 -16.19
N GLY A 343 -7.26 5.11 -16.13
CA GLY A 343 -8.17 4.70 -15.05
C GLY A 343 -9.39 5.61 -14.90
N LEU A 344 -9.77 6.31 -15.96
CA LEU A 344 -10.96 7.17 -15.99
C LEU A 344 -12.24 6.38 -16.25
N CYS A 345 -12.13 5.17 -16.81
CA CYS A 345 -13.23 4.29 -17.14
C CYS A 345 -12.78 2.83 -17.10
N VAL A 346 -13.72 1.88 -17.00
CA VAL A 346 -13.48 0.49 -17.37
C VAL A 346 -13.68 0.36 -18.90
N CYS A 347 -12.77 -0.33 -19.59
CA CYS A 347 -12.86 -0.42 -21.05
C CYS A 347 -14.10 -1.21 -21.50
N PHE A 348 -14.73 -0.77 -22.59
CA PHE A 348 -15.76 -1.54 -23.30
C PHE A 348 -15.62 -1.46 -24.83
N ASN A 349 -14.77 -0.56 -25.31
CA ASN A 349 -14.35 -0.42 -26.69
C ASN A 349 -12.82 -0.38 -26.71
N ASP A 350 -12.22 -0.88 -27.78
CA ASP A 350 -10.77 -0.90 -27.98
C ASP A 350 -10.18 0.51 -27.98
N SER A 351 -10.93 1.53 -28.44
CA SER A 351 -10.48 2.93 -28.41
C SER A 351 -10.16 3.46 -26.99
N HIS A 352 -10.59 2.78 -25.93
CA HIS A 352 -10.24 3.14 -24.55
C HIS A 352 -8.84 2.64 -24.14
N CYS A 353 -8.23 1.77 -24.93
CA CYS A 353 -7.02 1.03 -24.61
C CYS A 353 -5.79 1.35 -25.47
N ALA A 354 -5.84 2.32 -26.39
CA ALA A 354 -4.75 2.59 -27.36
C ALA A 354 -4.55 1.49 -28.44
N PRO A 355 -5.56 1.21 -29.28
CA PRO A 355 -5.47 0.15 -30.29
C PRO A 355 -4.41 0.45 -31.36
N GLU A 356 -4.11 1.73 -31.60
CA GLU A 356 -3.01 2.16 -32.47
C GLU A 356 -1.61 1.77 -31.93
N GLN A 357 -1.53 1.39 -30.65
CA GLN A 357 -0.32 0.88 -30.00
C GLN A 357 -0.39 -0.64 -29.74
N GLY A 358 -1.42 -1.32 -30.28
CA GLY A 358 -1.59 -2.77 -30.15
C GLY A 358 -2.28 -3.23 -28.86
N TYR A 359 -2.93 -2.32 -28.12
CA TYR A 359 -3.64 -2.63 -26.88
C TYR A 359 -5.16 -2.60 -27.09
N PHE A 360 -5.84 -3.64 -26.63
CA PHE A 360 -7.26 -3.85 -26.88
C PHE A 360 -8.02 -4.10 -25.59
N CYS A 361 -9.33 -3.87 -25.61
CA CYS A 361 -10.18 -4.16 -24.47
C CYS A 361 -10.48 -5.65 -24.40
N ARG A 362 -9.97 -6.32 -23.36
CA ARG A 362 -10.05 -7.77 -23.20
C ARG A 362 -10.72 -8.17 -21.88
N PRO A 363 -11.36 -9.34 -21.80
CA PRO A 363 -11.78 -9.91 -20.52
C PRO A 363 -10.56 -10.20 -19.62
N GLY A 364 -10.71 -10.10 -18.30
CA GLY A 364 -9.66 -10.52 -17.37
C GLY A 364 -9.24 -12.00 -17.55
N LYS A 365 -7.98 -12.31 -17.22
CA LYS A 365 -7.37 -13.64 -17.32
C LYS A 365 -7.95 -14.62 -16.29
N VAL A 366 -8.21 -14.19 -15.06
CA VAL A 366 -8.82 -14.97 -13.96
C VAL A 366 -10.27 -14.52 -13.69
N TYR A 367 -10.49 -13.23 -13.41
CA TYR A 367 -11.81 -12.64 -13.22
C TYR A 367 -12.39 -12.19 -14.57
N LYS A 368 -13.02 -13.13 -15.29
CA LYS A 368 -13.55 -12.94 -16.66
C LYS A 368 -14.56 -11.79 -16.83
N LYS A 369 -15.12 -11.25 -15.74
CA LYS A 369 -16.00 -10.07 -15.79
C LYS A 369 -15.24 -8.74 -15.80
N ALA A 370 -13.97 -8.73 -15.38
CA ALA A 370 -13.11 -7.57 -15.55
C ALA A 370 -12.92 -7.28 -17.05
N LYS A 371 -12.70 -6.01 -17.36
CA LYS A 371 -12.33 -5.53 -18.68
C LYS A 371 -11.05 -4.72 -18.58
N VAL A 372 -9.99 -5.21 -19.20
CA VAL A 372 -8.62 -4.73 -19.04
C VAL A 372 -8.03 -4.37 -20.39
N CYS A 373 -7.09 -3.43 -20.39
CA CYS A 373 -6.32 -3.09 -21.58
C CYS A 373 -5.08 -3.99 -21.65
N SER A 374 -5.07 -4.92 -22.60
CA SER A 374 -3.98 -5.87 -22.81
C SER A 374 -3.44 -5.76 -24.22
N SER A 375 -2.13 -5.94 -24.39
CA SER A 375 -1.54 -6.07 -25.71
C SER A 375 -2.01 -7.37 -26.38
N GLU A 376 -1.96 -7.43 -27.71
CA GLU A 376 -2.25 -8.64 -28.47
C GLU A 376 -1.25 -9.78 -28.20
N GLN A 377 -0.01 -9.45 -27.80
CA GLN A 377 1.03 -10.43 -27.51
C GLN A 377 0.87 -11.05 -26.12
N ASP A 378 0.33 -10.28 -25.17
CA ASP A 378 0.22 -10.67 -23.75
C ASP A 378 -1.11 -11.33 -23.37
N TYR A 379 -2.10 -11.31 -24.27
CA TYR A 379 -3.43 -11.91 -24.07
C TYR A 379 -3.50 -13.33 -24.61
#